data_AF-A0A957WJX6-F1
#
_entry.id   AF-A0A957WJX6-F1
#
_cell.length_a   1.000
_cell.length_b   1.000
_cell.length_c   1.000
_cell.angle_alpha   90.00
_cell.angle_beta   90.00
_cell.angle_gamma   90.00
#
_symmetry.space_group_name_H-M   'P 1'
#
loop_
_entity.id
_entity.type
_entity.pdbx_description
1 polymer ?
#
loop_
_entity_poly.entity_id
_entity_poly.type
_entity_poly.pdbx_seq_one_letter_code
_entity_poly.pdbx_strand_id
1 'polypeptide(L)'
;MSHETDSIGLPVDPELRRLEFLLGDLAAQWREYESPERQNEIVLEYHSVMERLYELGWDGFLDWDSELPTELMPEQYPKQRHNS
;
A
#
# COMPACT_ATOMS: atom_id res chain seq x y z
N MET A 1 -4.71 -2.80 -17.43
CA MET A 1 -3.58 -2.11 -18.07
C MET A 1 -2.62 -1.87 -16.94
N SER A 2 -1.41 -2.43 -17.02
CA SER A 2 -0.43 -2.23 -15.95
C SER A 2 0.20 -0.86 -16.06
N HIS A 3 0.31 -0.18 -14.92
CA HIS A 3 0.93 1.14 -14.84
C HIS A 3 2.41 1.04 -15.28
N GLU A 4 2.92 2.08 -15.91
CA GLU A 4 4.32 2.11 -16.37
C GLU A 4 5.25 2.30 -15.18
N THR A 5 6.28 1.45 -15.07
CA THR A 5 7.32 1.53 -14.05
C THR A 5 8.68 1.88 -14.66
N ASP A 6 9.52 2.58 -13.91
CA ASP A 6 10.89 2.88 -14.31
C ASP A 6 11.82 1.66 -14.22
N SER A 7 13.11 1.86 -14.51
CA SER A 7 14.13 0.80 -14.51
C SER A 7 14.36 0.13 -13.15
N ILE A 8 13.84 0.68 -12.06
CA ILE A 8 13.94 0.12 -10.70
C ILE A 8 12.59 -0.37 -10.16
N GLY A 9 11.55 -0.38 -11.00
CA GLY A 9 10.23 -0.94 -10.66
C GLY A 9 9.27 0.04 -9.97
N LEU A 10 9.60 1.34 -9.89
CA LEU A 10 8.71 2.34 -9.30
C LEU A 10 7.78 2.94 -10.37
N PRO A 11 6.54 3.33 -10.03
CA PRO A 11 5.65 4.01 -10.97
C PRO A 11 6.32 5.25 -11.59
N VAL A 12 6.20 5.41 -12.91
CA VAL A 12 6.62 6.62 -13.63
C VAL A 12 5.70 7.79 -13.30
N ASP A 13 4.42 7.51 -13.07
CA ASP A 13 3.46 8.51 -12.62
C ASP A 13 3.85 9.04 -11.22
N PRO A 14 4.07 10.36 -11.08
CA PRO A 14 4.51 10.94 -9.81
C PRO A 14 3.45 10.87 -8.71
N GLU A 15 2.16 10.84 -9.05
CA GLU A 15 1.07 10.66 -8.09
C GLU A 15 1.05 9.22 -7.58
N LEU A 16 1.11 8.22 -8.46
CA LEU A 16 1.22 6.80 -8.06
C LEU A 16 2.43 6.57 -7.17
N ARG A 17 3.60 7.08 -7.58
CA ARG A 17 4.83 6.98 -6.79
C ARG A 17 4.68 7.59 -5.40
N ARG A 18 4.10 8.78 -5.30
CA ARG A 18 3.88 9.45 -4.00
C ARG A 18 2.96 8.63 -3.09
N LEU A 19 1.91 8.04 -3.65
CA LEU A 19 0.95 7.25 -2.91
C LEU A 19 1.55 5.92 -2.42
N GLU A 20 2.38 5.24 -3.25
CA GLU A 20 3.12 4.06 -2.80
C GLU A 20 4.07 4.36 -1.63
N PHE A 21 4.83 5.48 -1.70
CA PHE A 21 5.67 5.91 -0.59
C PHE A 21 4.84 6.17 0.68
N LEU A 22 3.67 6.80 0.54
CA LEU A 22 2.79 7.07 1.67
C LEU A 22 2.27 5.77 2.32
N LEU A 23 2.01 4.72 1.55
CA LEU A 23 1.65 3.42 2.12
C LEU A 23 2.79 2.82 2.96
N GLY A 24 4.03 2.95 2.50
CA GLY A 24 5.22 2.56 3.26
C GLY A 24 5.32 3.31 4.59
N ASP A 25 5.15 4.63 4.57
CA ASP A 25 5.16 5.47 5.77
C ASP A 25 4.03 5.13 6.74
N LEU A 26 2.82 4.85 6.23
CA LEU A 26 1.67 4.45 7.05
C LEU A 26 1.88 3.07 7.67
N ALA A 27 2.41 2.10 6.92
CA ALA A 27 2.73 0.78 7.44
C ALA A 27 3.82 0.84 8.52
N ALA A 28 4.82 1.72 8.35
CA ALA A 28 5.85 1.97 9.37
C ALA A 28 5.24 2.57 10.63
N GLN A 29 4.41 3.61 10.50
CA GLN A 29 3.71 4.23 11.64
C GLN A 29 2.83 3.23 12.38
N TRP A 30 2.06 2.40 11.66
CA TRP A 30 1.21 1.38 12.28
C TRP A 30 2.00 0.41 13.19
N ARG A 31 3.22 0.04 12.78
CA ARG A 31 4.12 -0.81 13.58
C ARG A 31 4.71 -0.10 14.79
N GLU A 32 4.87 1.22 14.74
CA GLU A 32 5.45 2.02 15.83
C GLU A 32 4.43 2.38 16.92
N TYR A 33 3.16 2.58 16.57
CA TYR A 33 2.14 2.94 17.56
C TYR A 33 1.59 1.72 18.30
N GLU A 34 1.55 1.79 19.64
CA GLU A 34 0.97 0.74 20.49
C GLU A 34 -0.53 0.94 20.80
N SER A 35 -1.08 2.14 20.55
CA SER A 35 -2.49 2.44 20.81
C SER A 35 -3.37 1.85 19.70
N PRO A 36 -4.35 0.99 20.04
CA PRO A 36 -5.29 0.43 19.06
C PRO A 36 -6.09 1.50 18.31
N GLU A 37 -6.43 2.61 18.97
CA GLU A 37 -7.15 3.72 18.36
C GLU A 37 -6.31 4.35 17.24
N ARG A 38 -5.02 4.63 17.50
CA ARG A 38 -4.10 5.19 16.49
C ARG A 38 -3.83 4.21 15.37
N GLN A 39 -3.63 2.93 15.69
CA GLN A 39 -3.47 1.89 14.68
C GLN A 39 -4.70 1.81 13.75
N ASN A 40 -5.92 1.89 14.30
CA ASN A 40 -7.13 1.89 13.49
C ASN A 40 -7.26 3.13 12.60
N GLU A 41 -6.90 4.31 13.10
CA GLU A 41 -6.85 5.54 12.28
C GLU A 41 -5.91 5.38 11.08
N ILE A 42 -4.73 4.80 11.30
CA ILE A 42 -3.75 4.55 10.25
C ILE A 42 -4.26 3.53 9.22
N VAL A 43 -4.94 2.46 9.66
CA VAL A 43 -5.55 1.48 8.75
C VAL A 43 -6.59 2.15 7.85
N LEU A 44 -7.42 3.04 8.37
CA LEU A 44 -8.41 3.78 7.58
C LEU A 44 -7.74 4.71 6.56
N GLU A 45 -6.68 5.40 6.94
CA GLU A 45 -5.90 6.25 6.03
C GLU A 45 -5.23 5.40 4.94
N TYR A 46 -4.61 4.28 5.32
CA TYR A 46 -3.99 3.33 4.40
C TYR A 46 -5.01 2.82 3.37
N HIS A 47 -6.21 2.45 3.79
CA HIS A 47 -7.28 2.00 2.90
C HIS A 47 -7.70 3.10 1.92
N SER A 48 -7.79 4.36 2.39
CA SER A 48 -8.11 5.50 1.54
C SER A 48 -7.03 5.75 0.47
N VAL A 49 -5.76 5.57 0.82
CA VAL A 49 -4.63 5.68 -0.14
C VAL A 49 -4.67 4.54 -1.16
N MET A 50 -4.97 3.31 -0.72
CA MET A 50 -5.15 2.16 -1.60
C MET A 50 -6.29 2.35 -2.60
N GLU A 51 -7.44 2.85 -2.15
CA GLU A 51 -8.56 3.22 -3.04
C GLU A 51 -8.11 4.22 -4.11
N ARG A 52 -7.35 5.24 -3.71
CA ARG A 52 -6.82 6.23 -4.65
C ARG A 52 -5.85 5.63 -5.67
N LEU A 53 -4.98 4.72 -5.26
CA LEU A 53 -4.11 3.99 -6.19
C LEU A 53 -4.94 3.21 -7.22
N TYR A 54 -5.98 2.50 -6.78
CA TYR A 54 -6.85 1.74 -7.69
C TYR A 54 -7.60 2.64 -8.67
N GLU A 55 -8.09 3.81 -8.23
CA GLU A 55 -8.72 4.81 -9.13
C GLU A 55 -7.77 5.30 -10.23
N LEU A 56 -6.47 5.38 -9.91
CA LEU A 56 -5.41 5.77 -10.84
C LEU A 56 -4.94 4.61 -11.73
N GLY A 57 -5.52 3.42 -11.57
CA GLY A 57 -5.19 2.24 -12.38
C GLY A 57 -3.98 1.46 -11.88
N TRP A 58 -3.59 1.63 -10.62
CA TRP A 58 -2.56 0.81 -10.01
C TRP A 58 -3.00 -0.66 -9.89
N ASP A 59 -2.12 -1.57 -10.30
CA ASP A 59 -2.36 -3.01 -10.36
C ASP A 59 -1.13 -3.84 -9.90
N GLY A 60 -0.22 -3.20 -9.16
CA GLY A 60 1.03 -3.78 -8.69
C GLY A 60 0.91 -4.58 -7.39
N PHE A 61 2.08 -4.90 -6.83
CA PHE A 61 2.22 -5.43 -5.48
C PHE A 61 3.09 -4.45 -4.68
N LEU A 62 2.73 -4.23 -3.42
CA LEU A 62 3.55 -3.47 -2.51
C LEU A 62 4.77 -4.28 -2.06
N ASP A 63 5.84 -3.59 -1.69
CA ASP A 63 6.94 -4.22 -0.96
C ASP A 63 6.48 -4.70 0.42
N TRP A 64 7.12 -5.74 0.96
CA TRP A 64 6.73 -6.34 2.24
C TRP A 64 6.69 -5.34 3.40
N ASP A 65 7.61 -4.37 3.41
CA ASP A 65 7.65 -3.34 4.44
C ASP A 65 6.50 -2.33 4.33
N SER A 66 5.86 -2.26 3.15
CA SER A 66 4.70 -1.39 2.88
C SER A 66 3.36 -2.11 3.02
N GLU A 67 3.36 -3.42 3.27
CA GLU A 67 2.15 -4.19 3.56
C GLU A 67 1.79 -4.11 5.05
N LEU A 68 0.49 -4.00 5.32
CA LEU A 68 -0.08 -4.28 6.64
C LEU A 68 -0.27 -5.79 6.81
N PRO A 69 -0.49 -6.29 8.04
CA PRO A 69 -0.95 -7.67 8.25
C PRO A 69 -2.12 -8.04 7.33
N THR A 70 -2.17 -9.29 6.87
CA THR A 70 -3.13 -9.73 5.86
C THR A 70 -4.60 -9.47 6.24
N GLU A 71 -4.94 -9.57 7.52
CA GLU A 71 -6.26 -9.28 8.07
C GLU A 71 -6.64 -7.79 8.04
N LEU A 72 -5.66 -6.90 7.86
CA LEU A 72 -5.83 -5.46 7.75
C LEU A 72 -5.68 -4.94 6.31
N MET A 73 -5.29 -5.79 5.35
CA MET A 73 -5.23 -5.41 3.94
C MET A 73 -6.65 -5.22 3.37
N PRO A 74 -6.86 -4.26 2.45
CA PRO A 74 -8.16 -4.10 1.79
C PRO A 74 -8.52 -5.34 0.98
N GLU A 75 -9.81 -5.65 0.87
CA GLU A 75 -10.30 -6.90 0.25
C GLU A 75 -9.86 -7.06 -1.21
N GLN A 76 -9.69 -5.93 -1.90
CA GLN A 76 -9.25 -5.85 -3.29
C GLN A 76 -7.75 -6.15 -3.46
N TYR A 77 -6.97 -6.13 -2.38
CA TYR A 77 -5.54 -6.42 -2.46
C TYR A 77 -5.30 -7.91 -2.81
N PRO A 78 -4.42 -8.21 -3.77
CA PRO A 78 -4.15 -9.58 -4.15
C PRO A 78 -3.62 -10.40 -2.96
N LYS A 79 -4.34 -11.46 -2.57
CA LYS A 79 -4.00 -12.32 -1.42
C LYS A 79 -2.81 -13.27 -1.66
N GLN A 80 -2.08 -13.14 -2.77
CA GLN A 80 -1.09 -14.12 -3.20
C GLN A 80 0.30 -13.49 -3.43
N ARG A 81 1.16 -13.60 -2.42
CA ARG A 81 2.59 -13.94 -2.59
C ARG A 81 2.80 -15.37 -2.06
N HIS A 82 2.14 -16.35 -2.66
CA HIS A 82 2.43 -17.75 -2.35
C HIS A 82 3.73 -18.14 -3.06
N ASN A 83 4.73 -18.50 -2.25
CA ASN A 83 6.03 -19.06 -2.61
C ASN A 83 6.01 -19.91 -3.91
N SER A 84 6.96 -19.61 -4.80
CA SER A 84 7.68 -20.65 -5.54
C SER A 84 9.04 -20.86 -4.87
#